data_AF-A0A8S9WSQ0-F1
#
_entry.id   AF-A0A8S9WSQ0-F1
#
_cell.length_a   1.000
_cell.length_b   1.000
_cell.length_c   1.000
_cell.angle_alpha   90.00
_cell.angle_beta   90.00
_cell.angle_gamma   90.00
#
_symmetry.space_group_name_H-M   'P 1'
#
loop_
_entity.id
_entity.type
_entity.pdbx_description
1 polymer ?
#
loop_
_entity_poly.entity_id
_entity_poly.type
_entity_poly.pdbx_seq_one_letter_code
_entity_poly.pdbx_strand_id
1 'polypeptide(L)'
;MAHHFKEEDIDEFRECFFLFARNGHIRTLDELTVIMRSLGMSPTINELKGYLKEKGGKMSFPDFLKVMHAHSRVENLPKEVVDAFKAGDPSKSGAIPAYHLRHLLLHWGEQLSAKEGNYINTTAS
;
A
#
# COMPACT_ATOMS: atom_id res chain seq x y z
N MET A 1 -4.72 -10.91 20.42
CA MET A 1 -4.92 -9.93 19.31
C MET A 1 -4.10 -10.28 18.07
N ALA A 2 -3.83 -11.58 17.83
CA ALA A 2 -2.93 -12.06 16.76
C ALA A 2 -3.50 -13.29 16.02
N HIS A 3 -4.82 -13.51 16.05
CA HIS A 3 -5.43 -14.72 15.48
C HIS A 3 -5.65 -14.66 13.96
N HIS A 4 -5.13 -13.63 13.28
CA HIS A 4 -5.40 -13.37 11.86
C HIS A 4 -4.18 -13.47 10.94
N PHE A 5 -2.98 -13.50 11.50
CA PHE A 5 -1.71 -13.63 10.78
C PHE A 5 -0.93 -14.79 11.38
N LYS A 6 -0.09 -15.47 10.58
CA LYS A 6 0.81 -16.50 11.12
C LYS A 6 1.89 -15.82 11.97
N GLU A 7 2.51 -16.54 12.90
CA GLU A 7 3.59 -15.98 13.72
C GLU A 7 4.75 -15.45 12.88
N GLU A 8 5.10 -16.15 11.80
CA GLU A 8 6.12 -15.72 10.84
C GLU A 8 5.79 -14.37 10.19
N ASP A 9 4.53 -14.16 9.78
CA ASP A 9 4.07 -12.89 9.19
C ASP A 9 4.12 -11.75 10.23
N ILE A 10 3.82 -12.05 11.50
CA ILE A 10 3.83 -11.06 12.59
C ILE A 10 5.25 -10.61 12.88
N ASP A 11 6.23 -11.51 12.82
CA ASP A 11 7.63 -11.17 13.02
C ASP A 11 8.16 -10.28 11.88
N GLU A 12 7.83 -10.60 10.62
CA GLU A 12 8.16 -9.72 9.48
C GLU A 12 7.50 -8.33 9.62
N PHE A 13 6.21 -8.30 9.98
CA PHE A 13 5.49 -7.05 10.20
C PHE A 13 6.13 -6.22 11.32
N ARG A 14 6.58 -6.88 12.38
CA ARG A 14 7.25 -6.25 13.52
C ARG A 14 8.59 -5.66 13.10
N GLU A 15 9.42 -6.43 12.40
CA GLU A 15 10.72 -5.98 11.92
C GLU A 15 10.58 -4.77 10.99
N CYS A 16 9.69 -4.86 10.00
CA CYS A 16 9.43 -3.76 9.08
C CYS A 16 8.85 -2.53 9.82
N PHE A 17 7.94 -2.73 10.77
CA PHE A 17 7.37 -1.63 11.56
C PHE A 17 8.46 -0.89 12.33
N PHE A 18 9.33 -1.59 13.05
CA PHE A 18 10.36 -0.96 13.87
C PHE A 18 11.53 -0.40 13.07
N LEU A 19 11.73 -0.86 11.83
CA LEU A 19 12.71 -0.28 10.90
C LEU A 19 12.39 1.20 10.62
N PHE A 20 11.11 1.51 10.39
CA PHE A 20 10.65 2.86 10.02
C PHE A 20 10.07 3.64 11.21
N ALA A 21 9.28 3.01 12.09
CA ALA A 21 8.67 3.62 13.27
C ALA A 21 9.48 3.34 14.56
N ARG A 22 10.74 3.79 14.60
CA ARG A 22 11.70 3.52 15.70
C ARG A 22 11.22 4.02 17.08
N ASN A 23 10.34 5.00 17.11
CA ASN A 23 9.70 5.53 18.33
C ASN A 23 8.49 4.68 18.81
N GLY A 24 8.29 3.50 18.19
CA GLY A 24 7.21 2.56 18.47
C GLY A 24 5.84 2.97 17.94
N HIS A 25 5.74 4.05 17.16
CA HIS A 25 4.47 4.55 16.65
C HIS A 25 4.60 5.18 15.26
N ILE A 26 3.71 4.80 14.35
CA ILE A 26 3.54 5.50 13.09
C ILE A 26 2.80 6.81 13.37
N ARG A 27 3.35 7.95 12.94
CA ARG A 27 2.76 9.28 13.13
C ARG A 27 2.55 10.02 11.82
N THR A 28 3.28 9.64 10.79
CA THR A 28 3.22 10.29 9.48
C THR A 28 2.61 9.37 8.45
N LEU A 29 2.02 9.97 7.42
CA LEU A 29 1.52 9.22 6.28
C LEU A 29 2.67 8.46 5.60
N ASP A 30 3.82 9.10 5.45
CA ASP A 30 5.01 8.54 4.80
C ASP A 30 5.49 7.26 5.48
N GLU A 31 5.57 7.23 6.82
CA GLU A 31 5.90 6.02 7.59
C GLU A 31 4.88 4.90 7.31
N LEU A 32 3.58 5.20 7.35
CA LEU A 32 2.53 4.22 7.10
C LEU A 32 2.61 3.66 5.66
N THR A 33 2.80 4.55 4.68
CA THR A 33 2.94 4.22 3.27
C THR A 33 4.11 3.26 3.06
N VAL A 34 5.29 3.61 3.57
CA VAL A 34 6.50 2.82 3.37
C VAL A 34 6.37 1.44 4.04
N ILE A 35 5.84 1.38 5.26
CA ILE A 35 5.66 0.12 5.98
C ILE A 35 4.67 -0.79 5.23
N MET A 36 3.47 -0.30 4.89
CA MET A 36 2.46 -1.14 4.23
C MET A 36 2.92 -1.64 2.85
N ARG A 37 3.57 -0.78 2.07
CA ARG A 37 4.11 -1.16 0.75
C ARG A 37 5.29 -2.11 0.83
N SER A 38 6.15 -1.97 1.83
CA SER A 38 7.26 -2.91 2.07
C SER A 38 6.77 -4.31 2.42
N LEU A 39 5.56 -4.40 3.00
CA LEU A 39 4.88 -5.65 3.36
C LEU A 39 3.94 -6.16 2.25
N GLY A 40 4.07 -5.62 1.04
CA GLY A 40 3.36 -6.11 -0.16
C GLY A 40 1.92 -5.63 -0.34
N MET A 41 1.42 -4.75 0.53
CA MET A 41 0.11 -4.11 0.33
C MET A 41 0.24 -2.84 -0.52
N SER A 42 -0.82 -2.49 -1.24
CA SER A 42 -0.89 -1.34 -2.14
C SER A 42 -2.02 -0.38 -1.76
N PRO A 43 -2.05 0.13 -0.50
CA PRO A 43 -3.09 1.06 -0.09
C PRO A 43 -2.98 2.40 -0.82
N THR A 44 -4.13 3.01 -1.06
CA THR A 44 -4.24 4.39 -1.55
C THR A 44 -3.91 5.39 -0.44
N ILE A 45 -3.38 6.56 -0.79
CA ILE A 45 -3.19 7.75 0.04
C ILE A 45 -4.47 8.11 0.79
N ASN A 46 -5.64 8.01 0.14
CA ASN A 46 -6.92 8.23 0.82
C ASN A 46 -7.21 7.20 1.91
N GLU A 47 -6.97 5.92 1.66
CA GLU A 47 -7.10 4.87 2.69
C GLU A 47 -6.10 5.07 3.82
N LEU A 48 -4.84 5.34 3.50
CA LEU A 48 -3.78 5.63 4.47
C LEU A 48 -4.14 6.80 5.37
N LYS A 49 -4.66 7.90 4.80
CA LYS A 49 -5.17 9.05 5.57
C LYS A 49 -6.33 8.65 6.46
N GLY A 50 -7.23 7.80 5.96
CA GLY A 50 -8.34 7.23 6.72
C GLY A 50 -7.86 6.44 7.93
N TYR A 51 -6.95 5.48 7.73
CA TYR A 51 -6.39 4.64 8.78
C TYR A 51 -5.67 5.44 9.85
N LEU A 52 -4.81 6.39 9.45
CA LEU A 52 -4.09 7.22 10.40
C LEU A 52 -5.04 8.12 11.20
N LYS A 53 -6.05 8.69 10.55
CA LYS A 53 -7.08 9.51 11.21
C LYS A 53 -7.93 8.70 12.18
N GLU A 54 -8.34 7.49 11.81
CA GLU A 54 -9.13 6.59 12.66
C GLU A 54 -8.39 6.26 13.97
N LYS A 55 -7.05 6.15 13.91
CA LYS A 55 -6.20 5.92 15.10
C LYS A 55 -5.74 7.22 15.78
N GLY A 56 -6.39 8.35 15.52
CA GLY A 56 -6.08 9.62 16.21
C GLY A 56 -4.74 10.23 15.84
N GLY A 57 -4.20 9.94 14.65
CA GLY A 57 -2.94 10.50 14.16
C GLY A 57 -1.67 9.83 14.71
N LYS A 58 -1.81 8.78 15.52
CA LYS A 58 -0.68 8.03 16.08
C LYS A 58 -1.07 6.56 16.25
N MET A 59 -0.37 5.68 15.56
CA MET A 59 -0.71 4.26 15.50
C MET A 59 0.38 3.41 16.16
N SER A 60 -0.02 2.59 17.14
CA SER A 60 0.86 1.59 17.77
C SER A 60 0.96 0.33 16.91
N PHE A 61 1.93 -0.55 17.18
CA PHE A 61 2.04 -1.82 16.45
C PHE A 61 0.75 -2.68 16.50
N PRO A 62 0.08 -2.86 17.66
CA PRO A 62 -1.22 -3.55 17.69
C PRO A 62 -2.32 -2.88 16.84
N ASP A 63 -2.32 -1.55 16.74
CA ASP A 63 -3.28 -0.84 15.90
C ASP A 63 -2.95 -1.00 14.42
N PHE A 64 -1.66 -1.01 14.09
CA PHE A 64 -1.16 -1.31 12.75
C PHE A 64 -1.60 -2.71 12.29
N LEU A 65 -1.47 -3.74 13.14
CA LEU A 65 -1.94 -5.09 12.79
C LEU A 65 -3.45 -5.13 12.48
N LYS A 66 -4.27 -4.34 13.20
CA LYS A 66 -5.71 -4.24 12.90
C LYS A 66 -5.94 -3.57 11.55
N VAL A 67 -5.17 -2.54 11.22
CA VAL A 67 -5.23 -1.86 9.91
C VAL A 67 -4.82 -2.81 8.79
N MET A 68 -3.72 -3.54 8.95
CA MET A 68 -3.26 -4.55 7.98
C MET A 68 -4.34 -5.61 7.71
N HIS A 69 -4.96 -6.13 8.77
CA HIS A 69 -6.03 -7.13 8.63
C HIS A 69 -7.30 -6.56 8.00
N ALA A 70 -7.65 -5.31 8.31
CA ALA A 70 -8.79 -4.65 7.67
C ALA A 70 -8.51 -4.41 6.18
N HIS A 71 -7.31 -3.94 5.84
CA HIS A 71 -6.91 -3.65 4.47
C HIS A 71 -6.83 -4.92 3.62
N SER A 72 -6.25 -6.00 4.14
CA SER A 72 -6.12 -7.28 3.42
C SER A 72 -7.47 -7.93 3.04
N ARG A 73 -8.59 -7.47 3.62
CA ARG A 73 -9.94 -7.95 3.31
C ARG A 73 -10.64 -7.11 2.24
N VAL A 74 -10.21 -5.87 2.05
CA VAL A 74 -10.81 -4.94 1.08
C VAL A 74 -9.97 -4.83 -0.19
N GLU A 75 -8.65 -4.95 -0.06
CA GLU A 75 -7.72 -4.90 -1.17
C GLU A 75 -7.94 -6.09 -2.12
N ASN A 76 -8.05 -5.80 -3.42
CA ASN A 76 -8.11 -6.83 -4.45
C ASN A 76 -7.32 -6.39 -5.68
N LEU A 77 -6.00 -6.40 -5.54
CA LEU A 77 -5.08 -5.97 -6.58
C LEU A 77 -5.31 -6.64 -7.94
N PRO A 78 -5.55 -7.97 -8.06
CA PRO A 78 -5.86 -8.58 -9.36
C PRO A 78 -7.10 -7.99 -10.01
N LYS A 79 -8.17 -7.74 -9.23
CA LYS A 79 -9.39 -7.12 -9.74
C LYS A 79 -9.15 -5.67 -10.15
N GLU A 80 -8.43 -4.90 -9.35
CA GLU A 80 -8.10 -3.50 -9.62
C GLU A 80 -7.27 -3.35 -10.89
N VAL A 81 -6.26 -4.21 -11.08
CA VAL A 81 -5.45 -4.26 -12.31
C VAL A 81 -6.34 -4.59 -13.50
N VAL A 82 -7.17 -5.64 -13.43
CA VAL A 82 -8.08 -6.02 -14.51
C VAL A 82 -9.09 -4.91 -14.84
N ASP A 83 -9.65 -4.26 -13.84
CA ASP A 83 -10.62 -3.18 -14.01
C ASP A 83 -9.95 -1.94 -14.62
N ALA A 84 -8.71 -1.62 -14.26
CA ALA A 84 -7.89 -0.61 -14.94
C ALA A 84 -7.67 -0.99 -16.41
N PHE A 85 -7.19 -2.20 -16.71
CA PHE A 85 -7.00 -2.64 -18.10
C PHE A 85 -8.27 -2.54 -18.94
N LYS A 86 -9.43 -2.94 -18.39
CA LYS A 86 -10.74 -2.81 -19.05
C LYS A 86 -11.12 -1.36 -19.30
N ALA A 87 -10.86 -0.46 -18.36
CA ALA A 87 -11.08 0.97 -18.58
C ALA A 87 -10.22 1.50 -19.75
N GLY A 88 -9.06 0.89 -19.99
CA GLY A 88 -8.09 1.27 -21.04
C GLY A 88 -8.31 0.60 -22.39
N ASP A 89 -9.27 -0.32 -22.47
CA ASP A 89 -9.67 -1.02 -23.70
C ASP A 89 -11.15 -0.76 -23.99
N PRO A 90 -11.52 0.44 -24.50
CA PRO A 90 -12.91 0.76 -24.81
C PRO A 90 -13.53 -0.18 -25.84
N SER A 91 -12.70 -0.72 -26.74
CA SER A 91 -13.08 -1.68 -27.77
C SER A 91 -13.35 -3.10 -27.26
N LYS A 92 -13.03 -3.40 -25.98
CA LYS A 92 -13.10 -4.74 -25.39
C LYS A 92 -12.36 -5.81 -26.21
N SER A 93 -11.25 -5.42 -26.82
CA SER A 93 -10.40 -6.28 -27.62
C SER A 93 -9.59 -7.29 -26.80
N GLY A 94 -9.48 -7.07 -25.48
CA GLY A 94 -8.65 -7.85 -24.57
C GLY A 94 -7.17 -7.47 -24.59
N ALA A 95 -6.77 -6.48 -25.39
CA ALA A 95 -5.41 -5.99 -25.49
C ALA A 95 -5.40 -4.46 -25.52
N ILE A 96 -4.39 -3.85 -24.90
CA ILE A 96 -4.15 -2.40 -25.03
C ILE A 96 -2.81 -2.16 -25.72
N PRO A 97 -2.69 -1.13 -26.59
CA PRO A 97 -1.42 -0.74 -27.13
C PRO A 97 -0.41 -0.36 -26.04
N ALA A 98 0.88 -0.64 -26.25
CA ALA A 98 1.94 -0.37 -25.27
C ALA A 98 2.03 1.11 -24.86
N TYR A 99 1.78 2.04 -25.79
CA TYR A 99 1.74 3.47 -25.46
C TYR A 99 0.57 3.82 -24.53
N HIS A 100 -0.56 3.12 -24.68
CA HIS A 100 -1.73 3.31 -23.83
C HIS A 100 -1.42 2.78 -22.44
N LEU A 101 -0.88 1.56 -22.31
CA LEU A 101 -0.41 1.01 -21.03
C LEU A 101 0.56 1.94 -20.31
N ARG A 102 1.56 2.49 -21.01
CA ARG A 102 2.48 3.49 -20.43
C ARG A 102 1.74 4.71 -19.91
N HIS A 103 0.76 5.22 -20.67
CA HIS A 103 -0.06 6.34 -20.25
C HIS A 103 -0.91 5.98 -19.02
N LEU A 104 -1.48 4.77 -18.95
CA LEU A 104 -2.21 4.28 -17.78
C LEU A 104 -1.29 4.26 -16.55
N LEU A 105 -0.13 3.63 -16.64
CA LEU A 105 0.79 3.50 -15.50
C LEU A 105 1.35 4.84 -14.99
N LEU A 106 1.36 5.89 -15.82
CA LEU A 106 1.84 7.22 -15.44
C LEU A 106 0.74 8.17 -14.97
N HIS A 107 -0.50 7.96 -15.41
CA HIS A 107 -1.60 8.91 -15.23
C HIS A 107 -2.84 8.33 -14.55
N TRP A 108 -2.91 7.01 -14.35
CA TRP A 108 -4.00 6.36 -13.62
C TRP A 108 -3.61 5.97 -12.21
N GLY A 109 -4.50 6.32 -11.30
CA GLY A 109 -4.33 6.13 -9.86
C GLY A 109 -3.84 7.40 -9.17
N GLU A 110 -3.53 7.26 -7.89
CA GLU A 110 -2.87 8.31 -7.14
C GLU A 110 -1.42 8.42 -7.57
N GLN A 111 -1.01 9.61 -8.01
CA GLN A 111 0.38 9.87 -8.36
C GLN A 111 1.24 9.71 -7.10
N LEU A 112 2.24 8.82 -7.18
CA LEU A 112 3.31 8.75 -6.19
C LEU A 112 3.93 10.13 -6.05
N SER A 113 3.98 10.66 -4.83
CA SER A 113 4.69 11.91 -4.60
C SER A 113 6.19 11.73 -4.87
N ALA A 114 6.89 12.81 -5.22
CA ALA A 114 8.34 12.78 -5.45
C ALA A 114 9.15 12.25 -4.24
N LYS A 115 8.59 12.33 -3.03
CA LYS A 115 9.19 11.75 -1.82
C LYS A 115 9.03 10.24 -1.77
N GLU A 116 7.88 9.70 -2.18
CA GLU A 116 7.63 8.25 -2.24
C GLU A 116 8.47 7.56 -3.32
N GLY A 117 8.71 8.23 -4.45
CA GLY A 117 9.55 7.72 -5.53
C GLY A 117 11.01 7.43 -5.13
N ASN A 118 11.55 8.13 -4.13
CA ASN A 118 12.93 7.92 -3.68
C ASN A 118 13.07 6.65 -2.81
N TYR A 119 12.06 6.29 -2.03
CA TYR A 119 12.13 5.10 -1.17
C TYR A 119 12.02 3.80 -1.97
N ILE A 120 11.23 3.77 -3.05
CA ILE A 120 11.10 2.59 -3.92
C ILE A 120 12.35 2.31 -4.78
N ASN A 121 13.15 3.33 -5.11
CA ASN A 121 14.37 3.17 -5.90
C ASN A 121 15.59 2.74 -5.06
N THR A 122 15.51 2.84 -3.73
CA THR A 122 16.64 2.52 -2.84
C THR A 122 16.69 1.03 -2.46
N THR A 123 15.59 0.28 -2.66
CA THR A 123 15.54 -1.18 -2.42
C THR A 123 15.89 -2.02 -3.65
N ALA A 124 16.18 -1.40 -4.79
CA ALA A 124 16.50 -2.07 -6.06
C ALA A 124 18.00 -2.03 -6.41
N SER A 125 18.90 -1.88 -5.43
CA SER A 125 20.36 -1.92 -5.61
C SER A 125 21.02 -2.95 -4.72
#